data_AF-A0A1I1DNE8-F1
#
_entry.id   AF-A0A1I1DNE8-F1
#
_cell.length_a   1.000
_cell.length_b   1.000
_cell.length_c   1.000
_cell.angle_alpha   90.00
_cell.angle_beta   90.00
_cell.angle_gamma   90.00
#
_symmetry.space_group_name_H-M   'P 1'
#
loop_
_entity.id
_entity.type
_entity.pdbx_description
1 polymer ?
#
loop_
_entity_poly.entity_id
_entity_poly.type
_entity_poly.pdbx_seq_one_letter_code
_entity_poly.pdbx_strand_id
1 'polypeptide(L)' 'MFTLAVGTLLVALGLAGVRYAPAIVETQRRQGMTPIEDSSIETSDRVAVTKGAGVVVAVVGFVLVAYGVGIV' A
#
# COMPACT_ATOMS: atom_id res chain seq x y z
N MET A 1 5.23 -0.93 23.09
CA MET A 1 6.34 -0.52 22.21
C MET A 1 6.32 -1.24 20.86
N PHE A 2 6.35 -2.57 20.81
CA PHE A 2 6.34 -3.30 19.53
C PHE A 2 5.13 -2.99 18.63
N THR A 3 3.91 -3.03 19.17
CA THR A 3 2.67 -2.72 18.41
C THR A 3 2.68 -1.32 17.82
N LEU A 4 3.17 -0.33 18.57
CA LEU A 4 3.31 1.05 18.09
C LEU A 4 4.32 1.13 16.95
N ALA A 5 5.48 0.48 17.08
CA ALA A 5 6.49 0.45 16.03
C ALA A 5 5.94 -0.19 14.73
N VAL A 6 5.24 -1.32 14.83
CA VAL A 6 4.62 -1.98 13.68
C VAL A 6 3.53 -1.11 13.07
N GLY A 7 2.65 -0.53 13.89
CA GLY A 7 1.59 0.35 13.42
C GLY A 7 2.13 1.56 12.67
N THR A 8 3.11 2.27 13.23
CA THR A 8 3.77 3.41 12.58
C THR A 8 4.48 3.00 11.28
N LEU A 9 5.13 1.84 11.26
CA LEU A 9 5.77 1.31 10.05
C LEU A 9 4.73 1.04 8.95
N LEU A 10 3.60 0.42 9.28
CA LEU A 10 2.53 0.16 8.31
C LEU A 10 1.92 1.47 7.78
N VAL A 11 1.72 2.49 8.63
CA VAL A 11 1.29 3.81 8.15
C VAL A 11 2.28 4.38 7.14
N ALA A 12 3.58 4.39 7.48
CA ALA A 12 4.62 4.90 6.59
C ALA A 12 4.67 4.13 5.26
N LEU A 13 4.62 2.79 5.30
CA LEU A 13 4.63 1.94 4.11
C LEU A 13 3.37 2.13 3.27
N GLY A 14 2.19 2.23 3.90
CA GLY A 14 0.94 2.46 3.18
C GLY A 14 0.93 3.80 2.45
N LEU A 15 1.37 4.87 3.11
CA LEU A 15 1.52 6.19 2.49
C LEU A 15 2.58 6.19 1.37
N ALA A 16 3.71 5.51 1.57
CA ALA A 16 4.71 5.33 0.53
C ALA A 16 4.12 4.57 -0.68
N GLY A 17 3.36 3.49 -0.44
CA GLY A 17 2.67 2.74 -1.48
C GLY A 17 1.73 3.60 -2.31
N VAL A 18 0.94 4.47 -1.66
CA VAL A 18 0.05 5.43 -2.36
C VAL A 18 0.86 6.43 -3.18
N ARG A 19 1.90 7.01 -2.60
CA ARG A 19 2.73 8.05 -3.23
C ARG A 19 3.49 7.52 -4.45
N TYR A 20 4.03 6.32 -4.35
CA TYR A 20 4.90 5.70 -5.34
C TYR A 20 4.19 4.67 -6.23
N ALA A 21 2.87 4.49 -6.11
CA ALA A 21 2.09 3.55 -6.91
C ALA A 21 2.41 3.58 -8.42
N PRO A 22 2.54 4.76 -9.10
CA PRO A 22 2.91 4.79 -10.52
C PRO A 22 4.28 4.16 -10.80
N ALA A 23 5.27 4.45 -9.95
CA ALA A 23 6.62 3.91 -10.09
C ALA A 23 6.67 2.40 -9.79
N ILE A 24 5.88 1.94 -8.81
CA ILE A 24 5.76 0.52 -8.46
C ILE A 24 5.19 -0.25 -9.66
N VAL A 25 4.08 0.22 -10.23
CA VAL A 25 3.44 -0.42 -11.39
C VAL A 25 4.37 -0.47 -12.60
N GLU A 26 5.06 0.63 -12.89
CA GLU A 26 6.04 0.67 -13.99
C GLU A 26 7.20 -0.31 -13.77
N THR A 27 7.69 -0.42 -12.53
CA THR A 27 8.77 -1.35 -12.19
C THR A 27 8.30 -2.80 -12.31
N GLN A 28 7.09 -3.12 -11.84
CA GLN A 28 6.48 -4.44 -12.00
C GLN A 28 6.32 -4.82 -13.47
N ARG A 29 5.89 -3.87 -14.30
CA ARG A 29 5.80 -4.06 -15.76
C ARG A 29 7.15 -4.41 -16.38
N ARG A 30 8.20 -3.64 -16.06
CA ARG A 30 9.56 -3.88 -16.58
C ARG A 30 10.14 -5.23 -16.14
N GLN A 31 9.79 -5.66 -14.94
CA GLN A 31 10.27 -6.92 -14.37
C GLN A 31 9.42 -8.13 -14.78
N GLY A 32 8.38 -7.94 -15.62
CA GLY A 32 7.45 -9.01 -15.97
C GLY A 32 6.67 -9.55 -14.78
N MET A 33 6.58 -8.78 -13.68
CA MET A 33 5.87 -9.14 -12.46
C MET A 33 4.39 -8.74 -12.51
N THR A 34 3.89 -8.35 -13.68
CA THR A 34 2.50 -8.00 -13.90
C THR A 34 1.66 -9.28 -13.78
N PRO A 35 0.91 -9.51 -12.69
CA PRO A 35 0.35 -10.84 -12.43
C PRO A 35 -0.78 -11.24 -13.40
N ILE A 36 -1.39 -10.24 -14.02
CA ILE A 36 -2.49 -10.38 -14.97
C ILE A 36 -2.10 -9.60 -16.21
N GLU A 37 -1.76 -10.30 -17.28
CA GLU A 37 -1.54 -9.73 -18.62
C GLU A 37 -2.86 -9.77 -19.38
N ASP A 38 -3.70 -8.78 -19.11
CA ASP A 38 -4.95 -8.56 -19.81
C ASP A 38 -4.89 -7.20 -20.50
N SER A 39 -5.06 -7.19 -21.81
CA SER A 39 -5.03 -5.98 -22.65
C SER A 39 -6.20 -5.03 -22.37
N SER A 40 -7.24 -5.49 -21.69
CA SER A 40 -8.37 -4.66 -21.25
C SER A 40 -8.08 -3.87 -19.96
N ILE A 41 -7.03 -4.24 -19.21
CA ILE A 41 -6.69 -3.56 -17.95
C ILE A 41 -5.76 -2.38 -18.25
N GLU A 42 -6.28 -1.18 -18.03
CA GLU A 42 -5.50 0.03 -18.20
C GLU A 42 -4.42 0.18 -17.12
N THR A 43 -3.35 0.90 -17.45
CA THR A 43 -2.29 1.20 -16.47
C THR A 43 -2.80 2.08 -15.32
N SER A 44 -3.78 2.94 -15.61
CA SER A 44 -4.52 3.76 -14.64
C SER A 44 -5.18 2.89 -13.55
N ASP A 45 -5.85 1.81 -13.93
CA ASP A 45 -6.52 0.88 -13.01
C ASP A 45 -5.52 0.18 -12.11
N ARG A 46 -4.40 -0.27 -12.66
CA ARG A 46 -3.31 -0.89 -11.88
C ARG A 46 -2.80 0.07 -10.81
N VAL A 47 -2.56 1.33 -11.19
CA VAL A 47 -2.14 2.37 -10.25
C VAL A 47 -3.22 2.62 -9.19
N ALA A 48 -4.49 2.65 -9.58
CA ALA A 48 -5.61 2.85 -8.65
C ALA A 48 -5.69 1.71 -7.61
N VAL A 49 -5.55 0.46 -8.05
CA VAL A 49 -5.52 -0.72 -7.16
C VAL A 49 -4.30 -0.69 -6.25
N THR A 50 -3.11 -0.37 -6.76
CA THR A 50 -1.89 -0.24 -5.93
C THR A 50 -2.05 0.86 -4.87
N LYS A 51 -2.66 2.00 -5.22
CA LYS A 51 -3.00 3.04 -4.23
C LYS A 51 -4.00 2.51 -3.21
N GLY A 52 -5.05 1.82 -3.64
CA GLY A 52 -6.04 1.21 -2.75
C GLY A 52 -5.39 0.26 -1.74
N ALA A 53 -4.49 -0.61 -2.18
CA ALA A 53 -3.71 -1.48 -1.30
C ALA A 53 -2.87 -0.68 -0.28
N GLY A 54 -2.18 0.38 -0.73
CA GLY A 54 -1.45 1.28 0.16
C GLY A 54 -2.34 1.94 1.21
N VAL A 55 -3.55 2.38 0.84
CA VAL A 55 -4.54 2.93 1.78
C VAL A 55 -4.94 1.88 2.82
N VAL A 56 -5.26 0.65 2.41
CA VAL A 56 -5.62 -0.42 3.35
C VAL A 56 -4.49 -0.68 4.36
N VAL A 57 -3.24 -0.77 3.89
CA VAL A 57 -2.07 -0.96 4.76
C VAL A 57 -1.93 0.21 5.76
N ALA A 58 -2.11 1.45 5.30
CA ALA A 58 -2.06 2.61 6.17
C ALA A 58 -3.17 2.57 7.24
N VAL A 59 -4.40 2.21 6.85
CA VAL A 59 -5.55 2.09 7.77
C VAL A 59 -5.29 1.03 8.85
N VAL A 60 -4.79 -0.14 8.47
CA VAL A 60 -4.41 -1.18 9.45
C VAL A 60 -3.34 -0.64 10.41
N GLY A 61 -2.34 0.07 9.89
CA GLY A 61 -1.33 0.74 10.71
C GLY A 61 -1.93 1.72 11.71
N PHE A 62 -2.86 2.56 11.29
CA PHE A 62 -3.57 3.49 12.18
C PHE A 62 -4.35 2.77 13.27
N VAL A 63 -5.05 1.68 12.96
CA VAL A 63 -5.77 0.87 13.94
C VAL A 63 -4.82 0.31 14.99
N LEU A 64 -3.66 -0.21 14.58
CA LEU A 64 -2.65 -0.72 15.52
C LEU A 64 -2.04 0.38 16.40
N VAL A 65 -1.82 1.58 15.85
CA VAL A 65 -1.37 2.73 16.64
C VAL A 65 -2.44 3.11 17.66
N ALA A 66 -3.69 3.25 17.24
CA ALA A 66 -4.82 3.61 18.11
C ALA A 66 -4.98 2.60 19.26
N TYR A 67 -4.93 1.31 18.96
CA TYR A 67 -4.92 0.24 19.96
C TYR A 67 -3.71 0.35 20.90
N GLY A 68 -2.51 0.55 20.35
CA GLY A 68 -1.28 0.64 21.13
C GLY A 68 -1.21 1.83 22.10
N VAL A 69 -1.97 2.91 21.85
CA VAL A 69 -2.09 4.07 22.75
C VAL A 69 -3.35 4.05 23.62
N GLY A 70 -4.19 3.01 23.52
CA GLY A 70 -5.39 2.83 24.35
C GLY A 70 -6.62 3.64 23.91
N ILE A 71 -6.71 4.02 22.64
CA ILE A 71 -7.91 4.66 22.06
C ILE A 71 -9.00 3.62 21.74
N VAL A 72 -8.59 2.40 21.38
CA VAL A 72 -9.45 1.27 20.99
C VAL A 72 -9.13 0.07 21.87
#